data_AF-A0A6F9APP9-F1
#
_entry.id   AF-A0A6F9APP9-F1
#
_cell.length_a   1.000
_cell.length_b   1.000
_cell.length_c   1.000
_cell.angle_alpha   90.00
_cell.angle_beta   90.00
_cell.angle_gamma   90.00
#
_symmetry.space_group_name_H-M   'P 1'
#
loop_
_entity.id
_entity.type
_entity.pdbx_description
1 polymer ?
#
loop_
_entity_poly.entity_id
_entity_poly.type
_entity_poly.pdbx_seq_one_letter_code
_entity_poly.pdbx_strand_id
1 'polypeptide(L)'
;LQLLIEIVWPLLIFFILISVRLNYPPYEQHECHFPNKAMPSAGTLPWIQGIICNANNPCFRNPTPGESPGVVGNFNESIISRLFSDAKKILLY
;
A
#
# COMPACT_ATOMS: atom_id res chain seq x y z
N LEU A 1 -12.40 23.28 50.54
CA LEU A 1 -13.13 22.44 49.57
C LEU A 1 -12.86 22.86 48.12
N GLN A 2 -13.00 24.16 47.79
CA GLN A 2 -12.74 24.69 46.44
C GLN A 2 -11.33 24.37 45.90
N LEU A 3 -10.28 24.63 46.68
CA LEU A 3 -8.89 24.27 46.35
C LEU A 3 -8.68 22.76 46.13
N LEU A 4 -9.38 21.90 46.87
CA LEU A 4 -9.26 20.45 46.72
C LEU A 4 -9.86 20.00 45.38
N ILE A 5 -11.05 20.52 45.05
CA ILE A 5 -11.73 20.23 43.78
C ILE A 5 -10.89 20.74 42.60
N GLU A 6 -10.31 21.93 42.72
CA GLU A 6 -9.47 22.54 41.69
C GLU A 6 -8.20 21.73 41.39
N ILE A 7 -7.67 21.00 42.37
CA ILE A 7 -6.50 20.11 42.21
C ILE A 7 -6.91 18.70 41.78
N VAL A 8 -7.95 18.12 42.39
CA VAL A 8 -8.38 16.74 42.13
C VAL A 8 -8.96 16.60 40.71
N TRP A 9 -9.72 17.59 40.26
CA TRP A 9 -10.35 17.58 38.95
C TRP A 9 -9.38 17.39 37.77
N PRO A 10 -8.32 18.20 37.59
CA PRO A 10 -7.36 18.00 36.50
C PRO A 10 -6.60 16.68 36.62
N LEU A 11 -6.24 16.24 37.85
CA LEU A 11 -5.56 14.95 38.04
C LEU A 11 -6.41 13.77 37.57
N LEU A 12 -7.72 13.81 37.87
CA LEU A 12 -8.66 12.79 37.42
C LEU A 12 -8.77 12.76 35.88
N ILE A 13 -8.86 13.94 35.25
CA ILE A 13 -8.89 14.07 33.79
C ILE A 13 -7.60 13.50 33.18
N PHE A 14 -6.43 13.90 33.67
CA PHE A 14 -5.15 13.41 33.14
C PHE A 14 -5.01 11.90 33.31
N PHE A 15 -5.46 11.35 34.44
CA PHE A 15 -5.44 9.91 34.68
C PHE A 15 -6.28 9.14 33.65
N ILE A 16 -7.48 9.64 33.34
CA ILE A 16 -8.34 9.06 32.30
C ILE A 16 -7.66 9.15 30.94
N LEU A 17 -7.09 10.31 30.59
CA LEU A 17 -6.41 10.52 29.29
C LEU A 17 -5.20 9.60 29.10
N ILE A 18 -4.37 9.43 30.14
CA ILE A 18 -3.24 8.49 30.10
C ILE A 18 -3.73 7.06 29.98
N SER A 19 -4.79 6.69 30.70
CA SER A 19 -5.36 5.34 30.61
C SER A 19 -5.84 5.06 29.19
N VAL A 20 -6.55 5.99 28.56
CA VAL A 20 -6.95 5.87 27.15
C VAL A 20 -5.72 5.76 26.26
N ARG A 21 -4.70 6.62 26.42
CA ARG A 21 -3.48 6.57 25.61
C ARG A 21 -2.74 5.24 25.72
N LEU A 22 -2.69 4.62 26.90
CA LEU A 22 -2.05 3.32 27.10
C LEU A 22 -2.82 2.17 26.42
N ASN A 23 -4.14 2.31 26.26
CA ASN A 23 -4.96 1.32 25.54
C ASN A 23 -4.84 1.44 24.00
N TYR A 24 -4.38 2.58 23.49
CA TYR A 24 -4.19 2.83 22.05
C TYR A 24 -2.72 3.14 21.75
N PRO A 25 -1.84 2.12 21.71
CA PRO A 25 -0.45 2.32 21.33
C PRO A 25 -0.34 2.88 19.90
N PRO A 26 0.70 3.67 19.59
CA PRO A 26 0.91 4.16 18.24
C PRO A 26 1.13 2.97 17.29
N TYR A 27 0.50 3.03 16.12
CA TYR A 27 0.69 2.05 15.07
C TYR A 27 1.77 2.54 14.11
N GLU A 28 2.97 1.97 14.24
CA GLU A 28 4.09 2.30 13.38
C GLU A 28 3.91 1.66 12.01
N GLN A 29 3.93 2.49 10.97
CA GLN A 29 3.92 2.05 9.59
C GLN A 29 5.21 2.46 8.90
N HIS A 30 5.74 1.54 8.10
CA HIS A 30 6.89 1.83 7.27
C HIS A 30 6.48 2.73 6.09
N GLU A 31 7.46 3.37 5.46
CA GLU A 31 7.26 4.05 4.19
C GLU A 31 6.70 3.05 3.17
N CYS A 32 5.48 3.29 2.73
CA CYS A 32 4.69 2.34 1.98
C CYS A 32 4.77 2.63 0.48
N HIS A 33 5.37 1.70 -0.26
CA HIS A 33 5.46 1.76 -1.72
C HIS A 33 4.43 0.84 -2.34
N PHE A 34 3.72 1.34 -3.35
CA PHE A 34 2.68 0.61 -4.05
C PHE A 34 3.10 0.31 -5.49
N PRO A 35 2.80 -0.90 -6.00
CA PRO A 35 3.03 -1.21 -7.40
C PRO A 35 2.08 -0.40 -8.29
N ASN A 36 2.53 -0.06 -9.49
CA ASN A 36 1.73 0.66 -10.47
C ASN A 36 0.54 -0.18 -10.97
N LYS A 37 -0.62 0.46 -11.15
CA LYS A 37 -1.81 -0.17 -11.75
C LYS A 37 -2.01 0.37 -13.16
N ALA A 38 -1.92 -0.53 -14.14
CA ALA A 38 -2.19 -0.18 -15.52
C ALA A 38 -3.68 0.14 -15.72
N MET A 39 -3.97 1.21 -16.43
CA MET A 39 -5.32 1.51 -16.93
C MET A 39 -5.60 0.70 -18.20
N PRO A 40 -6.88 0.49 -18.58
CA PRO A 40 -7.23 -0.21 -19.83
C PRO A 40 -6.58 0.39 -21.08
N SER A 41 -6.28 1.69 -21.08
CA SER A 41 -5.59 2.41 -22.16
C SER A 41 -4.14 1.97 -22.38
N ALA A 42 -3.48 1.40 -21.38
CA ALA A 42 -2.13 0.83 -21.48
C ALA A 42 -2.13 -0.60 -22.06
N GLY A 43 -3.31 -1.19 -22.28
CA GLY A 43 -3.51 -2.55 -22.77
C GLY A 43 -4.39 -3.38 -21.82
N THR A 44 -5.22 -4.25 -22.39
CA THR A 44 -6.14 -5.11 -21.61
C THR A 44 -5.42 -6.15 -20.77
N LEU A 45 -4.33 -6.72 -21.29
CA LEU A 45 -3.51 -7.71 -20.57
C LEU A 45 -2.85 -7.12 -19.31
N PRO A 46 -2.05 -6.03 -19.37
CA PRO A 46 -1.44 -5.44 -18.17
C PRO A 46 -2.49 -4.88 -17.20
N TRP A 47 -3.64 -4.40 -17.70
CA TRP A 47 -4.76 -3.98 -16.86
C TRP A 47 -5.33 -5.15 -16.03
N ILE A 48 -5.68 -6.27 -16.66
CA ILE A 48 -6.21 -7.44 -15.95
C ILE A 48 -5.18 -8.02 -14.99
N GLN A 49 -3.91 -8.11 -15.40
CA GLN A 49 -2.81 -8.54 -14.52
C GLN A 49 -2.68 -7.64 -13.29
N GLY A 50 -2.78 -6.32 -13.46
CA GLY A 50 -2.77 -5.37 -12.35
C GLY A 50 -3.93 -5.57 -11.38
N ILE A 51 -5.12 -5.91 -11.87
CA ILE A 51 -6.29 -6.18 -11.03
C ILE A 51 -6.10 -7.48 -10.25
N ILE A 52 -5.64 -8.55 -10.89
CA ILE A 52 -5.50 -9.87 -10.24
C ILE A 52 -4.31 -9.90 -9.27
N CYS A 53 -3.15 -9.38 -9.69
CA CYS A 53 -1.92 -9.45 -8.88
C CYS A 53 -1.90 -8.43 -7.73
N ASN A 54 -2.48 -7.23 -7.93
CA ASN A 54 -2.39 -6.12 -6.98
C ASN A 54 -3.77 -5.71 -6.42
N ALA A 55 -4.73 -6.64 -6.34
CA ALA A 55 -6.08 -6.39 -5.80
C ALA A 55 -6.04 -5.87 -4.36
N ASN A 56 -5.20 -6.48 -3.52
CA ASN A 56 -5.18 -6.23 -2.08
C ASN A 56 -4.26 -5.06 -1.68
N ASN A 57 -3.73 -4.29 -2.65
CA ASN A 57 -2.79 -3.19 -2.43
C ASN A 57 -1.66 -3.55 -1.43
N PRO A 58 -0.82 -4.55 -1.75
CA PRO A 58 0.29 -4.89 -0.87
C PRO A 58 1.21 -3.68 -0.69
N CYS A 59 1.59 -3.42 0.56
CA CYS A 59 2.47 -2.34 0.95
C CYS A 59 3.92 -2.86 1.03
N PHE A 60 4.83 -2.26 0.26
CA PHE A 60 6.24 -2.63 0.25
C PHE A 60 7.10 -1.62 1.00
N ARG A 61 8.13 -2.12 1.70
CA ARG A 61 9.12 -1.29 2.42
C ARG A 61 10.10 -0.54 1.53
N ASN A 62 10.28 -0.97 0.29
CA ASN A 62 11.25 -0.40 -0.64
C ASN A 62 10.52 0.01 -1.92
N PRO A 63 11.06 1.00 -2.66
CA PRO A 63 10.49 1.44 -3.92
C PRO A 63 10.27 0.29 -4.88
N THR A 64 9.07 0.24 -5.48
CA THR A 64 8.78 -0.76 -6.50
C THR A 64 9.43 -0.35 -7.83
N PRO A 65 9.78 -1.30 -8.73
CA PRO A 65 10.38 -0.97 -10.02
C PRO A 65 9.57 0.04 -10.86
N GLY A 66 8.23 0.06 -10.69
CA GLY A 66 7.35 1.02 -11.38
C GLY A 66 7.42 2.46 -10.86
N GLU A 67 8.07 2.70 -9.72
CA GLU A 67 8.34 4.05 -9.19
C GLU A 67 9.65 4.64 -9.77
N SER A 68 10.49 3.81 -10.40
CA SER A 68 11.72 4.27 -11.04
C SER A 68 11.45 4.94 -12.39
N PRO A 69 12.13 6.05 -12.71
CA PRO A 69 11.94 6.73 -13.99
C PRO A 69 12.30 5.82 -15.16
N GLY A 70 11.42 5.76 -16.16
CA GLY A 70 11.64 4.98 -17.39
C GLY A 70 11.21 3.51 -17.34
N VAL A 71 10.73 3.00 -16.20
CA VAL A 71 10.22 1.63 -16.05
C VAL A 71 8.72 1.65 -15.76
N VAL A 72 7.91 1.19 -16.71
CA VAL A 72 6.42 1.30 -16.64
C VAL A 72 5.71 -0.04 -16.45
N GLY A 73 6.43 -1.16 -16.42
CA GLY A 73 5.83 -2.49 -16.32
C GLY A 73 6.67 -3.46 -15.50
N ASN A 74 6.05 -4.09 -14.50
CA ASN A 74 6.69 -5.10 -13.64
C ASN A 74 6.21 -6.53 -13.95
N PHE A 75 5.46 -6.73 -15.05
CA PHE A 75 4.88 -8.02 -15.43
C PHE A 75 5.65 -8.76 -16.52
N ASN A 76 6.78 -8.22 -17.01
CA ASN A 76 7.55 -8.85 -18.09
C ASN A 76 7.98 -10.29 -17.77
N GLU A 77 8.23 -10.59 -16.50
CA GLU A 77 8.60 -11.92 -16.01
C GLU A 77 7.41 -12.86 -15.76
N SER A 78 6.18 -12.41 -15.95
CA SER A 78 5.01 -13.29 -15.78
C SER A 78 4.95 -14.36 -16.88
N ILE A 79 4.55 -15.58 -16.54
CA ILE A 79 4.41 -16.68 -17.52
C ILE A 79 3.41 -16.28 -18.62
N ILE A 80 2.36 -15.55 -18.26
CA ILE A 80 1.29 -15.09 -19.16
C ILE A 80 1.82 -14.06 -20.17
N SER A 81 2.67 -13.11 -19.76
CA SER A 81 3.26 -12.14 -20.69
C SER A 81 4.22 -12.82 -21.66
N ARG A 82 5.02 -13.78 -21.19
CA ARG A 82 5.93 -14.59 -22.03
C ARG A 82 5.14 -15.40 -23.07
N LEU A 83 4.12 -16.13 -22.64
CA LEU A 83 3.26 -16.92 -23.53
C LEU A 83 2.58 -16.05 -24.60
N PHE A 84 2.07 -14.88 -24.23
CA PHE A 84 1.45 -13.95 -25.17
C PHE A 84 2.47 -13.39 -26.18
N SER A 85 3.69 -13.09 -25.73
CA SER A 85 4.78 -12.65 -26.60
C SER A 85 5.19 -13.73 -27.60
N ASP A 86 5.33 -14.97 -27.15
CA ASP A 86 5.68 -16.11 -28.01
C ASP A 86 4.59 -16.41 -29.04
N ALA A 87 3.31 -16.42 -28.62
CA ALA A 87 2.18 -16.59 -29.52
C ALA A 87 2.13 -15.47 -30.58
N LYS A 88 2.34 -14.23 -30.17
CA LYS A 88 2.41 -13.08 -31.09
C LYS A 88 3.56 -13.23 -32.10
N LYS A 89 4.73 -13.72 -31.65
CA LYS A 89 5.90 -13.93 -32.52
C LYS A 89 5.65 -15.02 -33.57
N ILE A 90 4.95 -16.09 -33.22
CA ILE A 90 4.55 -17.15 -34.16
C ILE A 90 3.50 -16.66 -35.15
N LEU A 91 2.51 -15.87 -34.70
CA LEU A 91 1.43 -15.36 -35.55
C LEU A 91 1.87 -14.25 -36.52
N LEU A 92 2.94 -13.52 -36.20
CA LEU A 92 3.48 -12.44 -37.03
C LEU A 92 4.65 -12.89 -37.92
N TYR A 93 5.03 -14.17 -37.86
CA TYR A 93 5.95 -14.82 -38.78
C TYR A 93 5.17 -15.44 -39.93
#